data_AF-A0A1S9AL17-F1
#
_entry.id   AF-A0A1S9AL17-F1
#
_cell.length_a   1.000
_cell.length_b   1.000
_cell.length_c   1.000
_cell.angle_alpha   90.00
_cell.angle_beta   90.00
_cell.angle_gamma   90.00
#
_symmetry.space_group_name_H-M   'P 1'
#
loop_
_entity.id
_entity.type
_entity.pdbx_description
1 polymer ?
#
loop_
_entity_poly.entity_id
_entity_poly.type
_entity_poly.pdbx_seq_one_letter_code
_entity_poly.pdbx_strand_id
1 'polypeptide(L)'
;MLHICVLEKAPSRIEAELAAPLERELREVPGVGSFFSMSMEYGVIFELQFHGGAKEAHRAYVEETVMRSAAGRALGIRHRAVRLAPLDDKRFAPILPCRDAPPMQH
;
A
#
# COMPACT_ATOMS: atom_id res chain seq x y z
N MET A 1 -1.49 3.53 -6.58
CA MET A 1 -0.52 2.61 -5.95
C MET A 1 -0.35 2.99 -4.49
N LEU A 2 -0.33 2.00 -3.62
CA LEU A 2 -0.01 2.13 -2.20
C LEU A 2 1.25 1.31 -1.93
N HIS A 3 2.23 1.91 -1.26
CA HIS A 3 3.42 1.21 -0.79
C HIS A 3 3.51 1.29 0.72
N ILE A 4 3.75 0.14 1.36
CA ILE A 4 3.93 0.05 2.80
C ILE A 4 5.24 -0.66 3.10
N CYS A 5 6.11 0.02 3.83
CA CYS A 5 7.36 -0.52 4.33
C CYS A 5 7.24 -0.89 5.80
N VAL A 6 7.70 -2.08 6.15
CA VAL A 6 7.69 -2.62 7.50
C VAL A 6 9.11 -2.86 8.00
N LEU A 7 9.28 -2.91 9.32
CA LEU A 7 10.52 -3.41 9.92
C LEU A 7 10.77 -4.87 9.51
N GLU A 8 12.03 -5.28 9.52
CA GLU A 8 12.53 -6.61 9.12
C GLU A 8 11.60 -7.79 9.49
N LYS A 9 10.87 -8.29 8.49
CA LYS A 9 10.01 -9.48 8.57
C LYS A 9 10.16 -10.33 7.32
N ALA A 10 10.05 -11.65 7.47
CA ALA A 10 10.00 -12.57 6.34
C ALA A 10 8.78 -12.27 5.45
N PRO A 11 8.87 -12.38 4.11
CA PRO A 11 7.78 -12.07 3.19
C PRO A 11 6.47 -12.80 3.51
N SER A 12 6.53 -14.05 3.97
CA SER A 12 5.34 -14.82 4.36
C SER A 12 4.58 -14.22 5.54
N ARG A 13 5.28 -13.54 6.47
CA ARG A 13 4.63 -12.81 7.57
C ARG A 13 4.04 -11.50 7.10
N ILE A 14 4.73 -10.80 6.20
CA ILE A 14 4.20 -9.57 5.58
C ILE A 14 2.90 -9.90 4.84
N GLU A 15 2.89 -11.00 4.09
CA GLU A 15 1.70 -11.45 3.38
C GLU A 15 0.54 -11.76 4.35
N ALA A 16 0.79 -12.59 5.36
CA ALA A 16 -0.26 -13.06 6.27
C ALA A 16 -0.78 -11.99 7.25
N GLU A 17 0.09 -11.11 7.74
CA GLU A 17 -0.23 -10.15 8.80
C GLU A 17 -0.52 -8.73 8.27
N LEU A 18 -0.06 -8.39 7.06
CA LEU A 18 -0.30 -7.08 6.43
C LEU A 18 -1.04 -7.19 5.10
N ALA A 19 -0.48 -7.90 4.11
CA ALA A 19 -1.00 -7.85 2.74
C ALA A 19 -2.42 -8.40 2.63
N ALA A 20 -2.63 -9.65 3.03
CA ALA A 20 -3.92 -10.32 2.88
C ALA A 20 -5.05 -9.70 3.73
N PRO A 21 -4.82 -9.22 4.97
CA PRO A 21 -5.85 -8.50 5.71
C PRO A 21 -6.17 -7.14 5.10
N LEU A 22 -5.14 -6.35 4.75
CA LEU A 22 -5.33 -5.01 4.22
C LEU A 22 -5.92 -5.02 2.81
N GLU A 23 -5.60 -6.04 2.01
CA GLU A 23 -6.20 -6.27 0.70
C GLU A 23 -7.73 -6.37 0.78
N ARG A 24 -8.28 -7.06 1.78
CA ARG A 24 -9.74 -7.19 1.95
C ARG A 24 -10.38 -5.82 2.16
N GLU A 25 -9.78 -5.00 3.02
CA GLU A 25 -10.27 -3.65 3.32
C GLU A 25 -10.12 -2.70 2.12
N LEU A 26 -9.01 -2.82 1.37
CA LEU A 26 -8.76 -2.00 0.20
C LEU A 26 -9.67 -2.32 -0.98
N ARG A 27 -10.11 -3.58 -1.12
CA ARG A 27 -11.11 -3.99 -2.11
C ARG A 27 -12.49 -3.37 -1.85
N GLU A 28 -12.77 -2.96 -0.62
CA GLU A 28 -14.02 -2.29 -0.23
C GLU A 28 -13.98 -0.77 -0.49
N VAL A 29 -12.83 -0.21 -0.87
CA VAL A 29 -12.73 1.22 -1.20
C VAL A 29 -13.63 1.53 -2.41
N PRO A 30 -14.49 2.56 -2.33
CA PRO A 30 -15.42 2.89 -3.41
C PRO A 30 -14.71 3.11 -4.75
N GLY A 31 -15.21 2.44 -5.78
CA GLY A 31 -14.73 2.58 -7.14
C GLY A 31 -13.52 1.72 -7.51
N VAL A 32 -12.96 0.91 -6.59
CA VAL A 32 -11.92 -0.08 -6.95
C VAL A 32 -12.53 -1.13 -7.88
N GLY A 33 -11.91 -1.31 -9.05
CA GLY A 33 -12.30 -2.29 -10.07
C GLY A 33 -11.34 -3.47 -10.16
N SER A 34 -10.03 -3.21 -10.23
CA SER A 34 -9.03 -4.27 -10.18
C SER A 34 -7.97 -3.98 -9.13
N PHE A 35 -7.37 -5.05 -8.63
CA PHE A 35 -6.49 -5.02 -7.48
C PHE A 35 -5.37 -6.04 -7.66
N PHE A 36 -4.15 -5.62 -7.39
CA PHE A 36 -2.96 -6.47 -7.37
C PHE A 36 -2.13 -6.14 -6.13
N SER A 37 -1.60 -7.17 -5.49
CA SER A 37 -0.71 -7.06 -4.33
C SER A 37 0.57 -7.86 -4.58
N MET A 38 1.69 -7.34 -4.09
CA MET A 38 2.99 -8.02 -4.14
C MET A 38 3.76 -7.77 -2.85
N SER A 39 3.92 -8.81 -2.05
CA SER A 39 4.79 -8.80 -0.88
C SER A 39 6.24 -8.99 -1.30
N MET A 40 7.11 -8.11 -0.82
CA MET A 40 8.55 -8.12 -1.07
C MET A 40 9.31 -8.20 0.25
N GLU A 41 10.63 -8.33 0.18
CA GLU A 41 11.47 -8.13 1.35
C GLU A 41 11.23 -6.71 1.89
N TYR A 42 10.92 -6.61 3.19
CA TYR A 42 10.69 -5.34 3.92
C TYR A 42 9.43 -4.53 3.56
N GLY A 43 8.50 -5.04 2.75
CA GLY A 43 7.28 -4.30 2.45
C GLY A 43 6.29 -5.01 1.53
N VAL A 44 5.22 -4.28 1.19
CA VAL A 44 4.18 -4.71 0.26
C VAL A 44 3.79 -3.53 -0.64
N ILE A 45 3.57 -3.85 -1.92
CA ILE A 45 3.00 -2.94 -2.91
C ILE A 45 1.57 -3.37 -3.21
N PHE A 46 0.66 -2.41 -3.27
CA PHE A 46 -0.70 -2.58 -3.76
C PHE A 46 -0.95 -1.67 -4.96
N GLU A 47 -1.45 -2.25 -6.04
CA GLU A 47 -1.97 -1.54 -7.19
C GLU A 47 -3.49 -1.64 -7.20
N LEU A 48 -4.14 -0.47 -7.14
CA LEU A 48 -5.58 -0.34 -7.17
C LEU A 48 -5.95 0.43 -8.44
N GLN A 49 -6.77 -0.18 -9.29
CA GLN A 49 -7.35 0.49 -10.44
C GLN A 49 -8.79 0.88 -10.12
N PHE A 50 -9.12 2.14 -10.37
CA PHE A 50 -10.45 2.67 -10.10
C PHE A 50 -11.26 2.76 -11.40
N HIS A 51 -12.55 2.41 -11.33
CA HIS A 51 -13.49 2.62 -12.42
C HIS A 51 -13.56 4.12 -12.75
N GLY A 52 -13.27 4.48 -14.00
CA GLY A 52 -13.22 5.88 -14.44
C GLY A 52 -11.97 6.65 -14.01
N GLY A 53 -10.92 5.95 -13.54
CA GLY A 53 -9.64 6.52 -13.17
C GLY A 53 -9.54 6.96 -11.71
N ALA A 54 -8.31 7.02 -11.20
CA ALA A 54 -8.04 7.43 -9.84
C ALA A 54 -8.12 8.96 -9.68
N LYS A 55 -8.72 9.44 -8.58
CA LYS A 55 -8.89 10.86 -8.24
C LYS A 55 -8.36 11.09 -6.83
N GLU A 56 -8.11 12.35 -6.45
CA GLU A 56 -7.64 12.68 -5.09
C GLU A 56 -8.57 12.17 -3.98
N ALA A 57 -9.89 12.14 -4.21
CA ALA A 57 -10.82 11.52 -3.26
C ALA A 57 -10.53 10.03 -3.03
N HIS A 58 -10.17 9.28 -4.07
CA HIS A 58 -9.78 7.87 -3.95
C HIS A 58 -8.48 7.71 -3.17
N ARG A 59 -7.52 8.62 -3.34
CA ARG A 59 -6.29 8.64 -2.54
C ARG A 59 -6.61 8.81 -1.06
N ALA A 60 -7.46 9.78 -0.71
CA ALA A 60 -7.88 10.01 0.67
C ALA A 60 -8.56 8.78 1.28
N TYR A 61 -9.46 8.12 0.53
CA TYR A 61 -10.08 6.88 1.01
C TYR A 61 -9.07 5.76 1.24
N VAL A 62 -8.12 5.56 0.32
CA VAL A 62 -7.08 4.54 0.50
C VAL A 62 -6.21 4.86 1.72
N GLU A 63 -5.78 6.10 1.90
CA GLU A 63 -5.00 6.54 3.07
C GLU A 63 -5.79 6.31 4.37
N GLU A 64 -7.07 6.69 4.40
CA GLU A 64 -7.95 6.49 5.55
C GLU A 64 -8.15 5.00 5.87
N THR A 65 -8.41 4.16 4.86
CA THR A 65 -8.56 2.70 5.03
C THR A 65 -7.30 2.10 5.65
N VAL A 66 -6.11 2.44 5.14
CA VAL A 66 -4.85 1.94 5.71
C VAL A 66 -4.65 2.40 7.16
N MET A 67 -5.01 3.64 7.49
CA MET A 67 -4.90 4.16 8.86
C MET A 67 -5.88 3.48 9.83
N ARG A 68 -7.08 3.11 9.35
CA ARG A 68 -8.13 2.45 10.13
C ARG A 68 -7.98 0.94 10.21
N SER A 69 -7.26 0.33 9.28
CA SER A 69 -6.97 -1.10 9.29
C SER A 69 -6.19 -1.51 10.53
N ALA A 70 -6.58 -2.63 11.14
CA ALA A 70 -5.78 -3.25 12.19
C ALA A 70 -4.40 -3.67 11.64
N ALA A 71 -4.34 -4.25 10.44
CA ALA A 71 -3.11 -4.64 9.78
C ALA A 71 -2.24 -3.43 9.40
N GLY A 72 -2.88 -2.36 8.92
CA GLY A 72 -2.24 -1.06 8.66
C GLY A 72 -1.73 -0.33 9.91
N ARG A 73 -1.96 -0.89 11.12
CA ARG A 73 -1.36 -0.44 12.39
C ARG A 73 -0.47 -1.50 13.06
N ALA A 74 -0.58 -2.77 12.69
CA ALA A 74 -0.05 -3.89 13.46
C ALA A 74 1.43 -4.22 13.21
N LEU A 75 2.02 -3.80 12.08
CA LEU A 75 3.33 -4.29 11.64
C LEU A 75 4.39 -3.19 11.55
N GLY A 76 4.91 -2.71 12.69
CA GLY A 76 6.15 -1.90 12.77
C GLY A 76 6.41 -0.99 11.56
N ILE A 77 5.37 -0.26 11.12
CA ILE A 77 5.36 0.33 9.79
C ILE A 77 6.27 1.54 9.81
N ARG A 78 7.32 1.51 8.97
CA ARG A 78 8.28 2.62 8.90
C ARG A 78 7.83 3.72 7.97
N HIS A 79 7.16 3.35 6.89
CA HIS A 79 6.78 4.28 5.82
C HIS A 79 5.52 3.79 5.11
N ARG A 80 4.65 4.74 4.75
CA ARG A 80 3.46 4.53 3.91
C ARG A 80 3.39 5.66 2.90
N ALA A 81 3.16 5.31 1.64
CA ALA A 81 2.93 6.28 0.58
C ALA A 81 1.81 5.81 -0.34
N VAL A 82 0.80 6.65 -0.53
CA VAL A 82 -0.20 6.48 -1.58
C VAL A 82 0.13 7.46 -2.70
N ARG A 83 0.32 6.92 -3.90
CA ARG A 83 0.56 7.70 -5.11
C ARG A 83 -0.54 7.41 -6.11
N LEU A 84 -1.12 8.48 -6.65
CA LEU A 84 -1.89 8.41 -7.87
C LEU A 84 -0.90 8.42 -9.04
N ALA A 85 -0.95 7.39 -9.87
CA ALA A 85 -0.20 7.33 -11.11
C ALA A 85 -1.18 6.89 -12.21
N PRO A 86 -1.04 7.40 -13.45
CA PRO A 86 -1.60 6.69 -14.59
C PRO A 86 -0.88 5.33 -14.71
N LEU A 87 -1.64 4.26 -14.95
CA LEU A 87 -1.15 2.87 -15.03
C LEU A 87 -0.07 2.66 -16.10
N ASP A 88 0.03 3.55 -17.09
CA ASP A 88 0.97 3.44 -18.22
C ASP A 88 2.34 4.08 -17.98
N ASP A 89 2.57 4.70 -16.82
CA ASP A 89 3.81 5.43 -16.60
C ASP A 89 4.95 4.48 -16.20
N LYS A 90 5.79 4.13 -17.19
CA LYS A 90 7.08 3.43 -17.00
C LYS A 90 8.04 4.16 -16.03
N ARG A 91 7.67 5.35 -15.54
CA ARG A 91 8.32 6.10 -14.45
C ARG A 91 7.80 5.73 -13.06
N PHE A 92 7.33 4.50 -12.85
CA PHE A 92 7.39 3.89 -11.53
C PHE A 92 8.85 3.75 -11.15
N ALA A 93 9.46 4.87 -10.74
CA ALA A 93 10.69 4.87 -9.98
C ALA A 93 10.45 3.88 -8.84
N PRO A 94 11.37 2.92 -8.62
CA PRO A 94 11.23 1.97 -7.52
C PRO A 94 10.91 2.81 -6.30
N ILE A 95 9.78 2.53 -5.63
CA ILE A 95 9.59 3.16 -4.34
C ILE A 95 10.85 2.81 -3.56
N LEU A 96 11.52 3.83 -3.00
CA LEU A 96 12.79 3.68 -2.29
C LEU A 96 12.80 2.33 -1.58
N PRO A 97 13.80 1.46 -1.80
CA PRO A 97 13.82 0.14 -1.18
C PRO A 97 13.55 0.38 0.30
N CYS A 98 12.59 -0.34 0.87
CA CYS A 98 12.04 -0.04 2.21
C CYS A 98 13.11 0.09 3.31
N ARG A 99 14.30 -0.44 3.05
CA ARG A 99 15.55 -0.24 3.80
C ARG A 99 15.95 1.25 3.98
N ASP A 100 15.77 2.08 2.96
CA ASP A 100 16.24 3.48 2.89
C ASP A 100 15.13 4.50 3.16
N ALA A 101 13.88 4.06 3.37
CA ALA A 101 12.78 4.96 3.68
C ALA A 101 13.00 5.59 5.08
N PRO A 102 13.02 6.93 5.20
CA PRO A 102 13.17 7.58 6.50
C PRO A 102 12.00 7.20 7.43
N PRO A 103 12.23 7.01 8.74
CA PRO A 103 11.16 6.71 9.68
C PRO A 103 10.12 7.84 9.68
N MET A 104 8.82 7.51 9.77
CA MET A 104 7.76 8.52 9.94
C MET A 104 8.09 9.42 11.14
N GLN A 105 8.25 10.72 10.89
CA GLN A 105 8.21 11.72 11.95
C GLN A 105 6.74 11.94 12.32
N HIS A 106 6.45 11.77 13.61
CA HIS A 106 5.12 11.93 14.20
C HIS A 106 4.65 13.39 14.20
#